data_AF-A0A2Z2PY68-F1
#
_entry.id   AF-A0A2Z2PY68-F1
#
_cell.length_a   1.000
_cell.length_b   1.000
_cell.length_c   1.000
_cell.angle_alpha   90.00
_cell.angle_beta   90.00
_cell.angle_gamma   90.00
#
_symmetry.space_group_name_H-M   'P 1'
#
loop_
_entity.id
_entity.type
_entity.pdbx_description
1 polymer ?
#
loop_
_entity_poly.entity_id
_entity_poly.type
_entity_poly.pdbx_seq_one_letter_code
_entity_poly.pdbx_strand_id
1 'polypeptide(L)'
;MNFTIPAPFTAIHTIFDLAFTTSLDTMLGTIQEAVSAPLVACVTLWIIVQGILVMRGEIDTRGGITRVITVTVVVALVVGQANYHDYVVSVFEETIPNFIQQFSGSGLPLQTIPAQLDTMFALTQAAFQRIASEIGPMNDQDILAFQGAQWVFYGTLWSAFGIYDAVGILTKVLLAIGPLILTGYIFDRTRDIAAKWIGQLITYGLLLLLLNLVATIVILTEATALTLMLGVITLAGTTAAKIIGLYELDMFFLTGDALIVALPAIAGNIGGSYWSGATQSANSLYRRFAQVDRR
;
A
#
# COMPACT_ATOMS: atom_id res chain seq x y z
N MET A 1 11.55 28.84 24.45
CA MET A 1 10.40 28.73 23.52
C MET A 1 10.16 27.25 23.28
N ASN A 2 9.01 26.70 23.67
CA ASN A 2 8.65 25.32 23.35
C ASN A 2 8.19 25.28 21.89
N PHE A 3 9.11 24.99 20.98
CA PHE A 3 8.77 24.65 19.60
C PHE A 3 8.26 23.20 19.58
N THR A 4 6.95 23.03 19.55
CA THR A 4 6.32 21.72 19.28
C THR A 4 5.90 21.71 17.81
N ILE A 5 6.38 20.72 17.06
CA ILE A 5 6.00 20.53 15.65
C ILE A 5 4.78 19.61 15.69
N PRO A 6 3.62 20.03 15.16
CA PRO A 6 2.49 19.12 15.09
C PRO A 6 2.84 17.92 14.21
N ALA A 7 2.44 16.74 14.66
CA ALA A 7 2.75 15.50 13.94
C ALA A 7 2.09 15.51 12.54
N PRO A 8 2.83 15.21 11.46
CA PRO A 8 2.38 15.53 10.10
C PRO A 8 1.65 14.38 9.38
N PHE A 9 1.69 13.15 9.88
CA PHE A 9 1.39 11.95 9.09
C PHE A 9 -0.11 11.82 8.78
N THR A 10 -1.00 11.98 9.75
CA THR A 10 -2.45 11.92 9.51
C THR A 10 -2.92 13.06 8.61
N ALA A 11 -2.39 14.27 8.83
CA ALA A 11 -2.75 15.43 8.02
C ALA A 11 -2.34 15.25 6.55
N ILE A 12 -1.13 14.75 6.31
CA ILE A 12 -0.65 14.49 4.95
C ILE A 12 -1.44 13.36 4.32
N HIS A 13 -1.62 12.24 5.02
CA HIS A 13 -2.40 11.11 4.50
C HIS A 13 -3.81 11.53 4.08
N THR A 14 -4.53 12.26 4.94
CA THR A 14 -5.90 12.70 4.63
C THR A 14 -5.96 13.64 3.42
N ILE A 15 -5.01 14.56 3.27
CA ILE A 15 -4.95 15.48 2.12
C ILE A 15 -4.62 14.72 0.84
N PHE A 16 -3.60 13.85 0.88
CA PHE A 16 -3.21 13.04 -0.27
C PHE A 16 -4.34 12.10 -0.69
N ASP A 17 -4.91 11.38 0.27
CA ASP A 17 -5.99 10.42 0.03
C ASP A 17 -7.21 11.09 -0.60
N LEU A 18 -7.62 12.25 -0.08
CA LEU A 18 -8.74 13.02 -0.63
C LEU A 18 -8.45 13.54 -2.05
N ALA A 19 -7.24 14.07 -2.28
CA ALA A 19 -6.85 14.58 -3.59
C ALA A 19 -6.83 13.49 -4.66
N PHE A 20 -6.26 12.31 -4.33
CA PHE A 20 -6.25 11.16 -5.23
C PHE A 20 -7.64 10.58 -5.45
N THR A 21 -8.43 10.37 -4.40
CA THR A 21 -9.80 9.81 -4.52
C THR A 21 -10.67 10.69 -5.42
N THR A 22 -10.70 12.01 -5.16
CA THR A 22 -11.48 12.96 -5.97
C THR A 22 -11.05 12.98 -7.45
N SER A 23 -9.74 12.99 -7.69
CA SER A 23 -9.19 13.00 -9.05
C SER A 23 -9.51 11.70 -9.79
N LEU A 24 -9.32 10.56 -9.13
CA LEU A 24 -9.54 9.24 -9.72
C LEU A 24 -11.02 8.96 -9.96
N ASP A 25 -11.92 9.41 -9.08
CA ASP A 25 -13.37 9.30 -9.28
C ASP A 25 -13.84 10.13 -10.48
N THR A 26 -13.28 11.34 -10.64
CA THR A 26 -13.57 12.19 -11.81
C THR A 26 -13.07 11.54 -13.10
N MET A 27 -11.88 10.94 -13.07
CA MET A 27 -11.33 10.19 -14.20
C MET A 27 -12.17 8.96 -14.51
N LEU A 28 -12.59 8.20 -13.50
CA LEU A 28 -13.47 7.04 -13.63
C LEU A 28 -14.78 7.41 -14.32
N GLY A 29 -15.45 8.47 -13.87
CA GLY A 29 -16.67 8.98 -14.49
C GLY A 29 -16.45 9.34 -15.96
N THR A 30 -15.38 10.07 -16.27
CA THR A 30 -15.03 10.45 -17.65
C THR A 30 -14.77 9.24 -18.54
N ILE A 31 -14.03 8.24 -18.04
CA ILE A 31 -13.73 7.00 -18.76
C ILE A 31 -15.03 6.23 -19.03
N GLN A 32 -15.90 6.09 -18.03
CA GLN A 32 -17.15 5.36 -18.17
C GLN A 32 -18.10 6.04 -19.15
N GLU A 33 -18.23 7.36 -19.10
CA GLU A 33 -19.01 8.12 -20.08
C GLU A 33 -18.48 7.89 -21.51
N ALA A 34 -17.16 8.00 -21.71
CA ALA A 34 -16.53 7.82 -23.02
C ALA A 34 -16.65 6.38 -23.56
N VAL A 35 -16.62 5.38 -22.67
CA VAL A 35 -16.64 3.96 -23.05
C VAL A 35 -18.06 3.41 -23.17
N SER A 36 -19.05 3.96 -22.46
CA SER A 36 -20.42 3.45 -22.40
C SER A 36 -21.07 3.26 -23.78
N ALA A 37 -21.10 4.30 -24.62
CA ALA A 37 -21.74 4.25 -25.93
C ALA A 37 -21.03 3.31 -26.92
N PRO A 38 -19.69 3.36 -27.08
CA PRO A 38 -18.96 2.38 -27.88
C PRO A 38 -19.12 0.94 -27.38
N LEU A 39 -19.11 0.73 -26.06
CA LEU A 39 -19.24 -0.60 -25.46
C LEU A 39 -20.59 -1.22 -25.81
N VAL A 40 -21.69 -0.49 -25.67
CA VAL A 40 -23.03 -0.98 -26.02
C VAL A 40 -23.12 -1.32 -27.51
N ALA A 41 -22.52 -0.50 -28.38
CA ALA A 41 -22.44 -0.80 -29.82
C ALA A 41 -21.61 -2.08 -30.11
N CYS A 42 -20.47 -2.26 -29.44
CA CYS A 42 -19.64 -3.45 -29.60
C CYS A 42 -20.32 -4.71 -29.06
N VAL A 43 -20.99 -4.61 -27.91
CA VAL A 43 -21.71 -5.73 -27.28
C VAL A 43 -22.92 -6.14 -28.12
N THR A 44 -23.69 -5.19 -28.64
CA THR A 44 -24.81 -5.50 -29.53
C THR A 44 -24.36 -6.21 -30.80
N LEU A 45 -23.30 -5.72 -31.46
CA LEU A 45 -22.67 -6.41 -32.59
C LEU A 45 -22.17 -7.81 -32.21
N TRP A 46 -21.52 -7.95 -31.06
CA TRP A 46 -21.02 -9.22 -30.57
C TRP A 46 -22.14 -10.24 -30.33
N ILE A 47 -23.25 -9.83 -29.71
CA ILE A 47 -24.43 -10.67 -29.49
C ILE A 47 -25.02 -11.13 -30.84
N ILE A 48 -25.13 -10.23 -31.82
CA ILE A 48 -25.62 -10.57 -33.17
C ILE A 48 -24.70 -11.63 -33.81
N VAL A 49 -23.39 -11.43 -33.79
CA VAL A 49 -22.41 -12.37 -34.37
C VAL A 49 -22.46 -13.73 -33.66
N GLN A 50 -22.53 -13.75 -32.33
CA GLN A 50 -22.67 -14.99 -31.57
C GLN A 50 -23.99 -15.69 -31.87
N GLY A 51 -25.10 -14.95 -31.98
CA GLY A 51 -26.40 -15.50 -32.37
C GLY A 51 -26.35 -16.22 -33.72
N ILE A 52 -25.68 -15.62 -34.72
CA ILE A 52 -25.49 -16.23 -36.04
C ILE A 52 -24.63 -17.50 -35.95
N LEU A 53 -23.54 -17.49 -35.18
CA LEU A 53 -22.65 -18.63 -35.02
C LEU A 53 -23.34 -19.82 -34.30
N VAL A 54 -24.20 -19.53 -33.32
CA VAL A 54 -25.04 -20.55 -32.66
C VAL A 54 -26.07 -21.13 -33.63
N MET A 55 -26.74 -20.30 -34.44
CA MET A 55 -27.68 -20.77 -35.47
C MET A 55 -26.99 -21.65 -36.53
N ARG A 56 -25.70 -21.41 -36.81
CA ARG A 56 -24.87 -22.24 -37.70
C ARG A 56 -24.38 -23.55 -37.06
N GLY A 57 -24.58 -23.74 -35.76
CA GLY A 57 -24.13 -24.93 -35.03
C GLY A 57 -22.61 -25.02 -34.83
N GLU A 58 -21.88 -23.92 -35.06
CA GLU A 58 -20.41 -23.89 -34.95
C GLU A 58 -19.92 -23.76 -33.50
N ILE A 59 -20.83 -23.44 -32.56
CA ILE A 59 -20.54 -23.22 -31.14
C ILE A 59 -21.46 -24.08 -30.29
N ASP A 60 -20.89 -24.82 -29.33
CA ASP A 60 -21.65 -25.52 -28.30
C ASP A 60 -22.46 -24.53 -27.46
N THR A 61 -23.76 -24.80 -27.32
CA THR A 61 -24.74 -23.92 -26.65
C THR A 61 -24.32 -23.58 -25.22
N ARG A 62 -23.63 -24.51 -24.52
CA ARG A 62 -23.14 -24.30 -23.15
C ARG A 62 -21.98 -23.29 -23.10
N GLY A 63 -21.10 -23.31 -24.10
CA GLY A 63 -20.03 -22.33 -24.26
C GLY A 63 -20.55 -20.94 -24.59
N GLY A 64 -21.62 -20.86 -25.40
CA GLY A 64 -22.31 -19.62 -25.71
C GLY A 64 -22.95 -18.96 -24.48
N ILE A 65 -23.71 -19.72 -23.69
CA ILE A 65 -24.39 -19.21 -22.48
C ILE A 65 -23.38 -18.67 -21.46
N THR A 66 -22.30 -19.40 -21.20
CA THR A 66 -21.28 -18.98 -20.23
C THR A 66 -20.63 -17.66 -20.64
N ARG A 67 -20.31 -17.50 -21.94
CA ARG A 67 -19.75 -16.24 -22.47
C ARG A 67 -20.74 -15.08 -22.36
N VAL A 68 -22.02 -15.31 -22.65
CA VAL A 68 -23.06 -14.27 -22.53
C VAL A 68 -23.16 -13.79 -21.08
N ILE A 69 -23.20 -14.69 -20.10
CA ILE A 69 -23.23 -14.34 -18.67
C ILE A 69 -22.03 -13.47 -18.30
N THR A 70 -20.82 -13.88 -18.70
CA THR A 70 -19.61 -13.11 -18.38
C THR A 70 -19.62 -11.72 -19.02
N VAL A 71 -20.06 -11.61 -20.28
CA VAL A 71 -20.18 -10.30 -20.96
C VAL A 71 -21.23 -9.42 -20.28
N THR A 72 -22.38 -9.95 -19.88
CA THR A 72 -23.40 -9.18 -19.17
C THR A 72 -22.89 -8.64 -17.83
N VAL A 73 -22.17 -9.45 -17.06
CA VAL A 73 -21.56 -9.01 -15.79
C VAL A 73 -20.52 -7.91 -16.02
N VAL A 74 -19.64 -8.08 -17.01
CA VAL A 74 -18.62 -7.08 -17.35
C VAL A 74 -19.27 -5.77 -17.79
N VAL A 75 -20.30 -5.83 -18.64
CA VAL A 75 -21.03 -4.63 -19.10
C VAL A 75 -21.75 -3.95 -17.94
N ALA A 76 -22.38 -4.70 -17.03
CA ALA A 76 -23.04 -4.15 -15.84
C ALA A 76 -22.07 -3.43 -14.90
N LEU A 77 -20.83 -3.91 -14.78
CA LEU A 77 -19.76 -3.28 -14.00
C LEU A 77 -19.17 -2.06 -14.72
N VAL A 78 -18.96 -2.12 -16.03
CA VAL A 78 -18.33 -1.02 -16.79
C VAL A 78 -19.29 0.16 -16.96
N VAL A 79 -20.58 -0.10 -17.21
CA VAL A 79 -21.59 0.95 -17.47
C VAL A 79 -22.10 1.58 -16.17
N GLY A 80 -22.13 0.84 -15.06
CA GLY A 80 -22.59 1.37 -13.78
C GLY A 80 -21.44 1.82 -12.88
N GLN A 81 -21.22 3.13 -12.74
CA GLN A 81 -20.21 3.68 -11.82
C GLN A 81 -20.42 3.19 -10.38
N ALA A 82 -21.65 3.26 -9.88
CA ALA A 82 -22.01 2.77 -8.55
C ALA A 82 -21.70 1.28 -8.39
N ASN A 83 -22.06 0.46 -9.37
CA ASN A 83 -21.78 -0.98 -9.34
C ASN A 83 -20.27 -1.27 -9.31
N TYR A 84 -19.48 -0.53 -10.10
CA TYR A 84 -18.03 -0.69 -10.10
C TYR A 84 -17.43 -0.34 -8.73
N HIS A 85 -17.89 0.77 -8.15
CA HIS A 85 -17.44 1.20 -6.84
C HIS A 85 -17.82 0.18 -5.75
N ASP A 86 -19.10 -0.21 -5.69
CA ASP A 86 -19.64 -1.09 -4.66
C ASP A 86 -19.08 -2.51 -4.71
N TYR A 87 -18.74 -3.04 -5.89
CA TYR A 87 -18.28 -4.42 -6.03
C TYR A 87 -16.76 -4.58 -6.20
N VAL A 88 -16.06 -3.55 -6.68
CA VAL A 88 -14.63 -3.62 -6.95
C VAL A 88 -13.87 -2.67 -6.03
N VAL A 89 -14.17 -1.37 -6.07
CA VAL A 89 -13.40 -0.38 -5.30
C VAL A 89 -13.53 -0.59 -3.79
N SER A 90 -14.76 -0.78 -3.29
CA SER A 90 -15.05 -0.98 -1.86
C SER A 90 -14.32 -2.18 -1.26
N VAL A 91 -14.09 -3.24 -2.05
CA VAL A 91 -13.39 -4.43 -1.59
C VAL A 91 -11.94 -4.10 -1.24
N PHE A 92 -11.28 -3.30 -2.09
CA PHE A 92 -9.87 -2.95 -1.91
C PHE A 92 -9.66 -1.75 -0.98
N GLU A 93 -10.59 -0.78 -0.97
CA GLU A 93 -10.45 0.43 -0.16
C GLU A 93 -11.03 0.28 1.25
N GLU A 94 -12.10 -0.50 1.42
CA GLU A 94 -12.77 -0.62 2.72
C GLU A 94 -12.62 -2.03 3.30
N THR A 95 -12.94 -3.07 2.52
CA THR A 95 -13.05 -4.43 3.07
C THR A 95 -11.69 -5.00 3.45
N ILE A 96 -10.69 -4.92 2.56
CA ILE A 96 -9.35 -5.46 2.81
C ILE A 96 -8.64 -4.72 3.97
N PRO A 97 -8.60 -3.38 4.01
CA PRO A 97 -7.97 -2.67 5.12
C PRO A 97 -8.68 -2.91 6.47
N ASN A 98 -10.02 -2.95 6.48
CA ASN A 98 -10.79 -3.16 7.71
C ASN A 98 -10.85 -4.64 8.14
N PHE A 99 -10.44 -5.59 7.29
CA PHE A 99 -10.45 -7.02 7.61
C PHE A 99 -9.72 -7.32 8.92
N ILE A 100 -8.61 -6.63 9.18
CA ILE A 100 -7.75 -6.86 10.34
C ILE A 100 -8.40 -6.37 11.64
N GLN A 101 -9.23 -5.34 11.56
CA GLN A 101 -9.96 -4.83 12.71
C GLN A 101 -10.89 -5.90 13.31
N GLN A 102 -11.36 -6.85 12.49
CA GLN A 102 -12.22 -7.97 12.94
C GLN A 102 -11.46 -9.03 13.75
N PHE A 103 -10.13 -9.16 13.57
CA PHE A 103 -9.30 -10.15 14.25
C PHE A 103 -8.49 -9.57 15.42
N SER A 104 -8.51 -8.25 15.60
CA SER A 104 -8.00 -7.60 16.81
C SER A 104 -8.93 -7.93 17.97
N GLY A 105 -8.70 -9.05 18.64
CA GLY A 105 -9.49 -9.55 19.77
C GLY A 105 -9.50 -8.65 21.01
N SER A 106 -9.06 -7.39 20.91
CA SER A 106 -8.98 -6.45 22.03
C SER A 106 -10.15 -5.48 22.14
N GLY A 107 -11.02 -5.34 21.11
CA GLY A 107 -12.12 -4.35 21.14
C GLY A 107 -11.65 -2.89 21.32
N LEU A 108 -10.34 -2.66 21.34
CA LEU A 108 -9.74 -1.34 21.33
C LEU A 108 -9.76 -0.85 19.87
N PRO A 109 -10.22 0.37 19.60
CA PRO A 109 -10.12 0.93 18.26
C PRO A 109 -8.65 0.96 17.89
N LEU A 110 -8.26 0.10 16.95
CA LEU A 110 -6.96 0.18 16.31
C LEU A 110 -6.87 1.58 15.71
N GLN A 111 -6.01 2.42 16.29
CA GLN A 111 -5.70 3.70 15.65
C GLN A 111 -5.14 3.41 14.26
N THR A 112 -5.50 4.25 13.30
CA THR A 112 -4.96 4.15 11.94
C THR A 112 -3.43 4.27 12.00
N ILE A 113 -2.75 3.60 11.09
CA ILE A 113 -1.28 3.62 11.01
C ILE A 113 -0.71 5.05 11.05
N PRO A 114 -1.23 6.04 10.28
CA PRO A 114 -0.79 7.43 10.36
C PRO A 114 -0.95 8.05 11.76
N ALA A 115 -2.04 7.76 12.47
CA ALA A 115 -2.28 8.29 13.82
C ALA A 115 -1.35 7.67 14.86
N GLN A 116 -0.98 6.40 14.68
CA GLN A 116 0.04 5.74 15.52
C GLN A 116 1.42 6.37 15.30
N LEU A 117 1.80 6.63 14.05
CA LEU A 117 3.04 7.33 13.72
C LEU A 117 3.05 8.76 14.27
N ASP A 118 1.90 9.46 14.25
CA ASP A 118 1.79 10.78 14.86
C ASP A 118 2.01 10.76 16.37
N THR A 119 1.47 9.74 17.04
CA THR A 119 1.66 9.53 18.47
C THR A 119 3.12 9.26 18.80
N MET A 120 3.79 8.40 18.03
CA MET A 120 5.23 8.13 18.18
C MET A 120 6.05 9.39 17.97
N PHE A 121 5.76 10.17 16.93
CA PHE A 121 6.45 11.42 16.64
C PHE A 121 6.33 12.41 17.80
N ALA A 122 5.12 12.61 18.32
CA ALA A 122 4.87 13.52 19.43
C ALA A 122 5.60 13.09 20.73
N LEU A 123 5.58 11.79 21.03
CA LEU A 123 6.26 11.23 22.20
C LEU A 123 7.78 11.41 22.11
N THR A 124 8.38 11.04 20.97
CA THR A 124 9.82 11.15 20.80
C THR A 124 10.26 12.61 20.71
N GLN A 125 9.49 13.50 20.07
CA GLN A 125 9.80 14.93 20.05
C GLN A 125 9.84 15.51 21.47
N ALA A 126 8.88 15.17 22.33
CA ALA A 126 8.89 15.62 23.72
C ALA A 126 10.12 15.10 24.49
N ALA A 127 10.53 13.86 24.24
CA ALA A 127 11.72 13.27 24.85
C ALA A 127 13.03 13.93 24.33
N PHE A 128 13.14 14.16 23.02
CA PHE A 128 14.27 14.87 22.41
C PHE A 128 14.40 16.27 23.00
N GLN A 129 13.31 17.04 23.13
CA GLN A 129 13.37 18.38 23.74
C GLN A 129 13.85 18.37 25.19
N ARG A 130 13.45 17.35 25.97
CA ARG A 130 13.93 17.17 27.36
C ARG A 130 15.44 16.89 27.38
N ILE A 131 15.90 15.94 26.57
CA ILE A 131 17.33 15.57 26.51
C ILE A 131 18.17 16.76 26.01
N ALA A 132 17.68 17.50 24.99
CA ALA A 132 18.35 18.69 24.47
C ALA A 132 18.56 19.77 25.53
N SER A 133 17.61 19.93 26.47
CA SER A 133 17.74 20.91 27.57
C SER A 133 18.81 20.57 28.60
N GLU A 134 19.27 19.31 28.64
CA GLU A 134 20.33 18.84 29.52
C GLU A 134 21.72 18.93 28.87
N ILE A 135 21.80 19.14 27.55
CA ILE A 135 23.05 19.29 26.82
C ILE A 135 23.60 20.70 27.07
N GLY A 136 24.83 20.79 27.56
CA GLY A 136 25.51 22.08 27.76
C GLY A 136 25.75 22.82 26.43
N PRO A 137 25.60 24.16 26.37
CA PRO A 137 25.73 24.94 25.12
C PRO A 137 27.12 24.89 24.45
N MET A 138 28.15 24.42 25.17
CA MET A 138 29.54 24.37 24.70
C MET A 138 30.01 22.97 24.29
N ASN A 139 29.10 21.98 24.24
CA ASN A 139 29.44 20.60 23.93
C ASN A 139 29.04 20.23 22.50
N ASP A 140 29.79 20.78 21.54
CA ASP A 140 29.49 20.67 20.11
C ASP A 140 29.43 19.20 19.60
N GLN A 141 30.22 18.31 20.19
CA GLN A 141 30.24 16.88 19.81
C GLN A 141 28.93 16.17 20.19
N ASP A 142 28.44 16.40 21.40
CA ASP A 142 27.18 15.79 21.87
C ASP A 142 25.97 16.40 21.16
N ILE A 143 26.03 17.69 20.82
CA ILE A 143 24.97 18.36 20.02
C ILE A 143 24.87 17.73 18.63
N LEU A 144 26.00 17.50 17.94
CA LEU A 144 26.01 16.89 16.62
C LEU A 144 25.50 15.44 16.64
N ALA A 145 25.94 14.64 17.62
CA ALA A 145 25.48 13.26 17.78
C ALA A 145 23.97 13.20 18.09
N PHE A 146 23.49 14.08 18.96
CA PHE A 146 22.07 14.18 19.27
C PHE A 146 21.22 14.56 18.06
N GLN A 147 21.65 15.55 17.27
CA GLN A 147 20.95 15.91 16.04
C GLN A 147 20.92 14.74 15.06
N GLY A 148 22.03 14.02 14.91
CA GLY A 148 22.12 12.83 14.07
C GLY A 148 21.06 11.79 14.40
N ALA A 149 20.94 11.41 15.68
CA ALA A 149 19.91 10.46 16.14
C ALA A 149 18.49 10.97 15.81
N GLN A 150 18.21 12.26 16.05
CA GLN A 150 16.91 12.84 15.74
C GLN A 150 16.56 12.75 14.24
N TRP A 151 17.51 13.02 13.34
CA TRP A 151 17.28 12.92 11.89
C TRP A 151 17.07 11.47 11.43
N VAL A 152 17.81 10.52 12.00
CA VAL A 152 17.64 9.09 11.68
C VAL A 152 16.26 8.62 12.11
N PHE A 153 15.84 8.92 13.35
CA PHE A 153 14.52 8.57 13.84
C PHE A 153 13.40 9.09 12.95
N TYR A 154 13.46 10.39 12.59
CA TYR A 154 12.45 10.97 11.69
C TYR A 154 12.50 10.33 10.30
N GLY A 155 13.68 10.07 9.76
CA GLY A 155 13.85 9.38 8.49
C GLY A 155 13.14 8.03 8.45
N THR A 156 13.27 7.24 9.52
CA THR A 156 12.62 5.93 9.65
C THR A 156 11.09 6.01 9.74
N LEU A 157 10.54 6.99 10.46
CA LEU A 157 9.08 7.19 10.49
C LEU A 157 8.56 7.61 9.11
N TRP A 158 9.30 8.46 8.39
CA TRP A 158 8.93 8.90 7.05
C TRP A 158 9.02 7.78 6.00
N SER A 159 9.99 6.87 6.09
CA SER A 159 10.07 5.73 5.17
C SER A 159 8.89 4.77 5.36
N ALA A 160 8.57 4.43 6.61
CA ALA A 160 7.41 3.59 6.92
C ALA A 160 6.10 4.21 6.42
N PHE A 161 5.90 5.51 6.67
CA PHE A 161 4.75 6.26 6.17
C PHE A 161 4.70 6.28 4.63
N GLY A 162 5.82 6.57 3.97
CA GLY A 162 5.89 6.68 2.52
C GLY A 162 5.55 5.37 1.81
N ILE A 163 5.97 4.23 2.36
CA ILE A 163 5.63 2.91 1.81
C ILE A 163 4.14 2.63 1.99
N TYR A 164 3.60 2.90 3.19
CA TYR A 164 2.19 2.69 3.47
C TYR A 164 1.28 3.49 2.52
N ASP A 165 1.56 4.80 2.38
CA ASP A 165 0.76 5.70 1.55
C ASP A 165 0.92 5.39 0.05
N ALA A 166 2.14 5.08 -0.40
CA ALA A 166 2.40 4.72 -1.80
C ALA A 166 1.63 3.47 -2.23
N VAL A 167 1.55 2.43 -1.39
CA VAL A 167 0.80 1.21 -1.71
C VAL A 167 -0.70 1.47 -1.80
N GLY A 168 -1.25 2.30 -0.91
CA GLY A 168 -2.64 2.74 -0.96
C GLY A 168 -2.95 3.44 -2.27
N ILE A 169 -2.17 4.49 -2.60
CA ILE A 169 -2.34 5.28 -3.82
C ILE A 169 -2.20 4.43 -5.09
N LEU A 170 -1.18 3.56 -5.15
CA LEU A 170 -0.98 2.66 -6.30
C LEU A 170 -2.18 1.73 -6.53
N THR A 171 -2.82 1.27 -5.45
CA THR A 171 -4.02 0.45 -5.55
C THR A 171 -5.18 1.26 -6.11
N LYS A 172 -5.40 2.50 -5.64
CA LYS A 172 -6.44 3.39 -6.16
C LYS A 172 -6.26 3.68 -7.65
N VAL A 173 -5.02 3.93 -8.09
CA VAL A 173 -4.70 4.13 -9.50
C VAL A 173 -4.99 2.87 -10.33
N LEU A 174 -4.64 1.69 -9.82
CA LEU A 174 -4.90 0.41 -10.49
C LEU A 174 -6.41 0.14 -10.64
N LEU A 175 -7.21 0.52 -9.64
CA LEU A 175 -8.67 0.44 -9.68
C LEU A 175 -9.27 1.46 -10.67
N ALA A 176 -8.75 2.69 -10.70
CA ALA A 176 -9.27 3.74 -11.59
C ALA A 176 -9.17 3.37 -13.09
N ILE A 177 -8.15 2.62 -13.49
CA ILE A 177 -7.95 2.16 -14.87
C ILE A 177 -8.84 0.92 -15.19
N GLY A 178 -9.43 0.29 -14.18
CA GLY A 178 -10.16 -0.97 -14.28
C GLY A 178 -11.27 -1.01 -15.33
N PRO A 179 -12.21 -0.04 -15.41
CA PRO A 179 -13.29 -0.07 -16.39
C PRO A 179 -12.80 -0.10 -17.85
N LEU A 180 -11.70 0.58 -18.15
CA LEU A 180 -11.07 0.58 -19.48
C LEU A 180 -10.52 -0.81 -19.83
N ILE A 181 -9.84 -1.44 -18.88
CA ILE A 181 -9.25 -2.77 -19.08
C ILE A 181 -10.34 -3.85 -19.14
N LEU A 182 -11.36 -3.77 -18.29
CA LEU A 182 -12.50 -4.69 -18.27
C LEU A 182 -13.28 -4.68 -19.59
N THR A 183 -13.36 -3.54 -20.27
CA THR A 183 -13.92 -3.45 -21.63
C THR A 183 -13.19 -4.38 -22.61
N GLY A 184 -11.86 -4.51 -22.48
CA GLY A 184 -11.05 -5.44 -23.24
C GLY A 184 -11.31 -6.92 -22.94
N TYR A 185 -12.00 -7.27 -21.84
CA TYR A 185 -12.33 -8.65 -21.51
C TYR A 185 -13.32 -9.28 -22.50
N ILE A 186 -14.15 -8.45 -23.14
CA ILE A 186 -15.20 -8.87 -24.09
C ILE A 186 -14.57 -9.51 -25.35
N PHE A 187 -13.41 -9.01 -25.79
CA PHE A 187 -12.74 -9.53 -26.98
C PHE A 187 -11.75 -10.65 -26.60
N ASP A 188 -11.84 -11.78 -27.31
CA ASP A 188 -10.98 -12.94 -27.06
C ASP A 188 -9.48 -12.60 -27.17
N ARG A 189 -9.10 -11.61 -27.98
CA ARG A 189 -7.69 -11.21 -28.17
C ARG A 189 -7.12 -10.37 -27.02
N THR A 190 -7.95 -9.58 -26.34
CA THR A 190 -7.54 -8.67 -25.25
C THR A 190 -7.90 -9.21 -23.86
N ARG A 191 -8.61 -10.35 -23.77
CA ARG A 191 -8.95 -11.02 -22.50
C ARG A 191 -7.74 -11.31 -21.61
N ASP A 192 -6.60 -11.64 -22.21
CA ASP A 192 -5.35 -11.89 -21.46
C ASP A 192 -4.87 -10.65 -20.68
N ILE A 193 -5.09 -9.44 -21.22
CA ILE A 193 -4.73 -8.19 -20.55
C ILE A 193 -5.59 -7.98 -19.30
N ALA A 194 -6.90 -8.19 -19.44
CA ALA A 194 -7.83 -8.09 -18.31
C ALA A 194 -7.59 -9.18 -17.26
N ALA A 195 -7.26 -10.41 -17.67
CA ALA A 195 -6.88 -11.47 -16.74
C ALA A 195 -5.61 -11.12 -15.95
N LYS A 196 -4.60 -10.53 -16.60
CA LYS A 196 -3.38 -10.04 -15.94
C LYS A 196 -3.66 -8.91 -14.97
N TRP A 197 -4.55 -7.98 -15.32
CA TRP A 197 -4.98 -6.91 -14.40
C TRP A 197 -5.70 -7.45 -13.17
N ILE A 198 -6.59 -8.45 -13.31
CA ILE A 198 -7.23 -9.13 -12.16
C ILE A 198 -6.16 -9.81 -11.29
N GLY A 199 -5.18 -10.50 -11.89
CA GLY A 199 -4.07 -11.09 -11.15
C GLY A 199 -3.24 -10.05 -10.39
N GLN A 200 -3.01 -8.89 -11.00
CA GLN A 200 -2.35 -7.77 -10.35
C GLN A 200 -3.18 -7.21 -9.20
N LEU A 201 -4.50 -7.01 -9.37
CA LEU A 201 -5.38 -6.59 -8.29
C LEU A 201 -5.32 -7.54 -7.09
N ILE A 202 -5.34 -8.86 -7.32
CA ILE A 202 -5.21 -9.85 -6.24
C ILE A 202 -3.86 -9.70 -5.52
N THR A 203 -2.78 -9.46 -6.26
CA THR A 203 -1.44 -9.24 -5.69
C THR A 203 -1.40 -7.97 -4.82
N TYR A 204 -2.00 -6.87 -5.29
CA TYR A 204 -2.08 -5.62 -4.53
C TYR A 204 -3.03 -5.72 -3.33
N GLY A 205 -4.14 -6.44 -3.45
CA GLY A 205 -5.04 -6.73 -2.32
C GLY A 205 -4.34 -7.55 -1.24
N LEU A 206 -3.55 -8.56 -1.65
CA LEU A 206 -2.73 -9.34 -0.72
C LEU A 206 -1.63 -8.49 -0.09
N LEU A 207 -1.01 -7.59 -0.86
CA LEU A 207 -0.05 -6.62 -0.33
C LEU A 207 -0.71 -5.69 0.70
N LEU A 208 -1.89 -5.13 0.42
CA LEU A 208 -2.63 -4.29 1.36
C LEU A 208 -2.97 -5.04 2.64
N LEU A 209 -3.38 -6.31 2.54
CA LEU A 209 -3.66 -7.14 3.70
C LEU A 209 -2.39 -7.39 4.54
N LEU A 210 -1.29 -7.80 3.90
CA LEU A 210 -0.01 -8.02 4.60
C LEU A 210 0.54 -6.72 5.20
N LEU A 211 0.44 -5.61 4.47
CA LEU A 211 0.86 -4.29 4.92
C LEU A 211 0.09 -3.87 6.16
N ASN A 212 -1.24 -3.89 6.12
CA ASN A 212 -2.03 -3.53 7.29
C ASN A 212 -1.75 -4.46 8.49
N LEU A 213 -1.50 -5.76 8.24
CA LEU A 213 -1.27 -6.74 9.31
C LEU A 213 0.09 -6.52 9.97
N VAL A 214 1.15 -6.51 9.16
CA VAL A 214 2.51 -6.39 9.63
C VAL A 214 2.76 -5.01 10.18
N ALA A 215 2.31 -3.94 9.51
CA ALA A 215 2.43 -2.59 10.03
C ALA A 215 1.70 -2.44 11.37
N THR A 216 0.49 -2.99 11.53
CA THR A 216 -0.20 -2.93 12.84
C THR A 216 0.59 -3.62 13.95
N ILE A 217 1.12 -4.83 13.70
CA ILE A 217 1.87 -5.59 14.71
C ILE A 217 3.21 -4.91 15.02
N VAL A 218 3.95 -4.49 13.98
CA VAL A 218 5.26 -3.85 14.12
C VAL A 218 5.11 -2.51 14.84
N ILE A 219 4.22 -1.63 14.38
CA ILE A 219 4.02 -0.30 14.97
C ILE A 219 3.49 -0.41 16.40
N LEU A 220 2.60 -1.37 16.70
CA LEU A 220 2.16 -1.59 18.08
C LEU A 220 3.33 -2.03 18.98
N THR A 221 4.16 -2.97 18.50
CA THR A 221 5.33 -3.42 19.23
C THR A 221 6.32 -2.28 19.43
N GLU A 222 6.57 -1.48 18.40
CA GLU A 222 7.42 -0.30 18.44
C GLU A 222 6.90 0.78 19.39
N ALA A 223 5.60 1.03 19.44
CA ALA A 223 5.02 2.02 20.35
C ALA A 223 5.23 1.61 21.82
N THR A 224 5.07 0.32 22.12
CA THR A 224 5.32 -0.21 23.46
C THR A 224 6.80 -0.17 23.82
N ALA A 225 7.68 -0.59 22.92
CA ALA A 225 9.13 -0.56 23.11
C ALA A 225 9.64 0.88 23.26
N LEU A 226 9.13 1.82 22.46
CA LEU A 226 9.46 3.25 22.52
C LEU A 226 9.24 3.81 23.92
N THR A 227 8.06 3.56 24.50
CA THR A 227 7.71 4.08 25.82
C THR A 227 8.65 3.53 26.90
N LEU A 228 8.98 2.23 26.83
CA LEU A 228 9.90 1.58 27.77
C LEU A 228 11.33 2.11 27.62
N MET A 229 11.85 2.15 26.39
CA MET A 229 13.21 2.61 26.10
C MET A 229 13.38 4.09 26.45
N LEU A 230 12.45 4.97 26.10
CA LEU A 230 12.50 6.38 26.51
C LEU A 230 12.49 6.55 28.03
N GLY A 231 11.76 5.69 28.75
CA GLY A 231 11.80 5.64 30.22
C GLY A 231 13.21 5.34 30.75
N VAL A 232 13.89 4.34 30.19
CA VAL A 232 15.27 3.99 30.58
C VAL A 232 16.27 5.09 30.18
N ILE A 233 16.15 5.62 28.96
CA ILE A 233 17.01 6.69 28.44
C ILE A 233 16.92 7.93 29.32
N THR A 234 15.72 8.38 29.67
CA THR A 234 15.55 9.60 30.47
C THR A 234 16.10 9.47 31.89
N LEU A 235 16.16 8.25 32.44
CA LEU A 235 16.74 7.95 33.75
C LEU A 235 18.27 7.76 33.72
N ALA A 236 18.90 7.71 32.54
CA ALA A 236 20.35 7.57 32.45
C ALA A 236 21.07 8.77 33.07
N GLY A 237 22.13 8.51 33.83
CA GLY A 237 22.82 9.54 34.64
C GLY A 237 23.72 10.50 33.85
N THR A 238 24.04 10.21 32.59
CA THR A 238 24.91 11.05 31.75
C THR A 238 24.28 11.31 30.39
N THR A 239 24.51 12.51 29.85
CA THR A 239 24.03 12.93 28.52
C THR A 239 24.52 12.01 27.40
N ALA A 240 25.78 11.55 27.47
CA ALA A 240 26.34 10.59 26.52
C ALA A 240 25.59 9.25 26.53
N ALA A 241 25.22 8.73 27.70
CA ALA A 241 24.43 7.50 27.80
C ALA A 241 23.02 7.67 27.22
N LYS A 242 22.42 8.86 27.38
CA LYS A 242 21.13 9.19 26.75
C LYS A 242 21.21 9.17 25.23
N ILE A 243 22.26 9.77 24.66
CA ILE A 243 22.48 9.80 23.21
C ILE A 243 22.69 8.38 22.65
N ILE A 244 23.50 7.56 23.32
CA ILE A 244 23.70 6.15 22.91
C ILE A 244 22.37 5.39 22.92
N GLY A 245 21.56 5.56 23.97
CA GLY A 245 20.25 4.92 24.04
C GLY A 245 19.27 5.39 22.95
N LEU A 246 19.38 6.64 22.48
CA LEU A 246 18.62 7.11 21.31
C LEU A 246 19.06 6.41 20.02
N TYR A 247 20.35 6.17 19.81
CA TYR A 247 20.82 5.38 18.67
C TYR A 247 20.39 3.91 18.74
N GLU A 248 20.31 3.32 19.94
CA GLU A 248 19.76 1.97 20.12
C GLU A 248 18.29 1.91 19.76
N LEU A 249 17.51 2.93 20.15
CA LEU A 249 16.13 3.10 19.74
C LEU A 249 16.00 3.24 18.21
N ASP A 250 16.84 4.05 17.58
CA ASP A 250 16.85 4.21 16.12
C ASP A 250 17.09 2.89 15.39
N MET A 251 18.05 2.08 15.88
CA MET A 251 18.34 0.76 15.30
C MET A 251 17.15 -0.22 15.43
N PHE A 252 16.41 -0.14 16.54
CA PHE A 252 15.21 -0.93 16.73
C PHE A 252 14.12 -0.58 15.71
N PHE A 253 13.84 0.72 15.54
CA PHE A 253 12.88 1.21 14.55
C PHE A 253 13.31 0.91 13.11
N LEU A 254 14.61 1.06 12.79
CA LEU A 254 15.13 0.74 11.47
C LEU A 254 14.94 -0.75 11.13
N THR A 255 15.05 -1.62 12.13
CA THR A 255 14.84 -3.07 11.98
C THR A 255 13.36 -3.39 11.72
N GLY A 256 12.43 -2.70 12.40
CA GLY A 256 11.00 -2.84 12.14
C GLY A 256 10.60 -2.31 10.76
N ASP A 257 11.12 -1.14 10.36
CA ASP A 257 10.88 -0.58 9.02
C ASP A 257 11.45 -1.48 7.91
N ALA A 258 12.60 -2.15 8.13
CA ALA A 258 13.12 -3.14 7.18
C ALA A 258 12.13 -4.28 6.90
N LEU A 259 11.28 -4.65 7.87
CA LEU A 259 10.21 -5.62 7.64
C LEU A 259 9.12 -5.04 6.73
N ILE A 260 8.73 -3.77 6.95
CA ILE A 260 7.73 -3.07 6.13
C ILE A 260 8.22 -2.92 4.68
N VAL A 261 9.49 -2.54 4.49
CA VAL A 261 10.16 -2.44 3.18
C VAL A 261 10.18 -3.78 2.43
N ALA A 262 10.21 -4.91 3.13
CA ALA A 262 10.22 -6.24 2.51
C ALA A 262 8.83 -6.71 2.05
N LEU A 263 7.74 -6.12 2.54
CA LEU A 263 6.37 -6.57 2.25
C LEU A 263 5.99 -6.56 0.77
N PRO A 264 6.33 -5.52 -0.02
CA PRO A 264 6.06 -5.53 -1.46
C PRO A 264 6.69 -6.74 -2.18
N ALA A 265 7.92 -7.12 -1.80
CA ALA A 265 8.59 -8.26 -2.40
C ALA A 265 7.95 -9.59 -1.99
N ILE A 266 7.53 -9.71 -0.73
CA ILE A 266 6.83 -10.91 -0.22
C ILE A 266 5.47 -11.07 -0.91
N ALA A 267 4.67 -10.00 -0.98
CA ALA A 267 3.37 -10.02 -1.63
C ALA A 267 3.50 -10.32 -3.13
N GLY A 268 4.49 -9.75 -3.81
CA GLY A 268 4.76 -10.03 -5.22
C GLY A 268 5.13 -11.50 -5.49
N ASN A 269 5.85 -12.15 -4.57
CA ASN A 269 6.17 -13.57 -4.68
C ASN A 269 4.94 -14.48 -4.47
N ILE A 270 4.05 -14.10 -3.56
CA ILE A 270 2.83 -14.87 -3.25
C ILE A 270 1.76 -14.66 -4.33
N GLY A 271 1.57 -13.43 -4.79
CA GLY A 271 0.54 -13.06 -5.77
C GLY A 271 0.80 -13.55 -7.20
N GLY A 272 1.93 -14.23 -7.43
CA GLY A 272 2.34 -14.66 -8.77
C GLY A 272 2.86 -13.47 -9.55
N SER A 273 4.15 -13.16 -9.37
CA SER A 273 4.83 -12.03 -10.00
C SER A 273 4.68 -11.98 -11.53
N TYR A 274 3.68 -11.26 -12.05
CA TYR A 274 3.56 -10.92 -13.48
C TYR A 274 4.45 -9.74 -13.89
N TRP A 275 5.10 -9.09 -12.91
CA TRP A 275 6.07 -8.02 -13.14
C TRP A 275 7.35 -8.26 -12.31
N SER A 276 8.17 -9.24 -12.70
CA SER A 276 9.57 -9.29 -12.22
C SER A 276 10.48 -8.53 -13.19
N GLY A 277 10.40 -7.20 -13.13
CA GLY A 277 11.38 -6.29 -13.70
C GLY A 277 12.21 -5.58 -12.62
N ALA A 278 11.68 -5.44 -11.41
CA ALA A 278 12.33 -4.72 -10.32
C ALA A 278 12.90 -5.63 -9.21
N THR A 279 12.46 -6.88 -9.10
CA THR A 279 13.04 -7.84 -8.17
C THR A 279 13.84 -8.88 -8.95
N GLN A 280 15.08 -8.54 -9.28
CA GLN A 280 16.10 -9.58 -9.41
C GLN A 280 16.11 -10.33 -8.08
N SER A 281 15.43 -11.49 -8.03
CA SER A 281 15.52 -12.40 -6.90
C SER A 281 17.00 -12.57 -6.54
N ALA A 282 17.35 -12.67 -5.25
CA ALA A 282 18.74 -12.88 -4.84
C ALA A 282 19.39 -14.09 -5.57
N ASN A 283 18.57 -15.07 -5.98
CA ASN A 283 18.97 -16.19 -6.83
C ASN A 283 19.47 -15.79 -8.23
N SER A 284 18.95 -14.71 -8.81
CA SER A 284 19.40 -14.18 -10.10
C SER A 284 20.75 -13.45 -10.01
N LEU A 285 21.06 -12.83 -8.86
CA LEU A 285 22.38 -12.25 -8.59
C LEU A 285 23.44 -13.35 -8.41
N TYR A 286 23.14 -14.38 -7.60
CA TYR A 286 24.02 -15.54 -7.46
C TYR A 286 24.32 -16.24 -8.78
N ARG A 287 23.31 -16.37 -9.66
CA ARG A 287 23.48 -17.00 -10.98
C ARG A 287 24.31 -16.13 -11.93
N ARG A 288 24.28 -14.80 -11.81
CA ARG A 288 25.18 -13.90 -12.56
C ARG A 288 26.62 -13.99 -12.07
N PHE A 289 26.86 -13.99 -10.76
CA PHE A 289 28.21 -14.14 -10.23
C PHE A 289 28.84 -15.49 -10.61
N ALA A 290 28.06 -16.58 -10.54
CA ALA A 290 28.51 -17.91 -10.99
C ALA A 290 28.80 -18.01 -12.51
N GLN A 291 28.27 -17.10 -13.33
CA GLN A 291 28.58 -17.01 -14.76
C GLN A 291 29.81 -16.14 -15.06
N VAL A 292 30.15 -15.21 -14.17
CA VAL A 292 31.35 -14.36 -14.30
C VAL A 292 32.62 -15.15 -13.97
N ASP A 293 32.55 -16.12 -13.04
CA ASP A 293 33.68 -17.02 -12.71
C ASP A 293 33.97 -18.10 -13.77
N ARG A 294 33.21 -18.14 -14.88
CA ARG A 294 33.40 -19.11 -15.99
C ARG A 294 33.95 -18.48 -17.28
N ARG A 295 34.56 -17.30 -17.20
CA ARG A 295 35.32 -16.69 -18.31
C ARG A 295 36.76 -16.46 -17.88
#